data_AF-I9C7K2-F1
#
_entry.id   AF-I9C7K2-F1
#
_cell.length_a   1.000
_cell.length_b   1.000
_cell.length_c   1.000
_cell.angle_alpha   90.00
_cell.angle_beta   90.00
_cell.angle_gamma   90.00
#
_symmetry.space_group_name_H-M   'P 1'
#
loop_
_entity.id
_entity.type
_entity.pdbx_description
1 polymer ?
#
loop_
_entity_poly.entity_id
_entity_poly.type
_entity_poly.pdbx_seq_one_letter_code
_entity_poly.pdbx_strand_id
1 'polypeptide(L)'
;MTDPQWLDAYNCPFDPQPIIDAWAGGDGEQAVAELWLRLYHQGTIGTASYQAVPELVRILAGAPQPDWNAYALIASIEEGRLAPDNPALPVELEGNYRQAWEVITPMALGHLRTAFNDPLVRSLIAVVAHAKRQHSLAAIALCTEDERQEMLGIDS
;
A
#
# COMPACT_ATOMS: atom_id res chain seq x y z
N MET A 1 -15.02 -9.50 25.58
CA MET A 1 -14.99 -9.24 24.13
C MET A 1 -13.62 -9.70 23.66
N THR A 2 -13.58 -10.71 22.80
CA THR A 2 -12.37 -11.08 22.08
C THR A 2 -12.06 -9.96 21.11
N ASP A 3 -10.81 -9.48 21.06
CA ASP A 3 -10.41 -8.51 20.05
C ASP A 3 -10.77 -9.02 18.64
N PRO A 4 -11.17 -8.13 17.71
CA PRO A 4 -11.42 -8.52 16.34
C PRO A 4 -10.19 -9.23 15.79
N GLN A 5 -10.36 -10.46 15.33
CA GLN A 5 -9.26 -11.21 14.74
C GLN A 5 -9.10 -10.75 13.30
N TRP A 6 -8.11 -9.88 13.07
CA TRP A 6 -7.77 -9.43 11.72
C TRP A 6 -7.09 -10.55 10.94
N LEU A 7 -7.40 -10.65 9.65
CA LEU A 7 -6.93 -11.71 8.77
C LEU A 7 -5.97 -11.15 7.72
N ASP A 8 -4.97 -11.93 7.35
CA ASP A 8 -4.07 -11.65 6.24
C ASP A 8 -4.66 -12.10 4.88
N ALA A 9 -3.88 -11.97 3.81
CA ALA A 9 -4.24 -12.41 2.46
C ALA A 9 -4.44 -13.94 2.32
N TYR A 10 -3.99 -14.73 3.30
CA TYR A 10 -4.18 -16.18 3.37
C TYR A 10 -5.30 -16.59 4.34
N ASN A 11 -6.12 -15.63 4.78
CA ASN A 11 -7.22 -15.85 5.72
C ASN A 11 -6.76 -16.39 7.09
N CYS A 12 -5.52 -16.08 7.49
CA CYS A 12 -4.92 -16.44 8.77
C CYS A 12 -4.92 -15.22 9.71
N PRO A 13 -5.13 -15.43 11.03
CA PRO A 13 -5.00 -14.38 12.03
C PRO A 13 -3.64 -13.69 11.95
N PHE A 14 -3.64 -12.36 11.85
CA PHE A 14 -2.42 -11.60 11.64
C PHE A 14 -2.51 -10.20 12.26
N ASP A 15 -1.48 -9.84 13.03
CA ASP A 15 -1.25 -8.47 13.50
C ASP A 15 -0.03 -7.91 12.76
N PRO A 16 -0.21 -6.88 11.90
CA PRO A 16 0.89 -6.31 11.15
C PRO A 16 1.82 -5.42 11.99
N GLN A 17 1.38 -4.97 13.18
CA GLN A 17 2.08 -3.92 13.95
C GLN A 17 3.54 -4.27 14.29
N PRO A 18 3.88 -5.48 14.79
CA PRO A 18 5.26 -5.79 15.15
C PRO A 18 6.23 -5.73 13.97
N ILE A 19 5.77 -6.09 12.77
CA ILE A 19 6.59 -6.12 11.56
C ILE A 19 6.72 -4.70 11.00
N ILE A 20 5.65 -3.91 11.07
CA ILE A 20 5.65 -2.47 10.76
C ILE A 20 6.66 -1.73 11.65
N ASP A 21 6.66 -1.98 12.96
CA ASP A 21 7.60 -1.36 13.89
C ASP A 21 9.05 -1.81 13.62
N ALA A 22 9.27 -3.07 13.22
CA ALA A 22 10.58 -3.57 12.79
C ALA A 22 11.09 -2.84 11.53
N TRP A 23 10.22 -2.62 10.53
CA TRP A 23 10.55 -1.82 9.35
C TRP A 23 10.95 -0.40 9.75
N ALA A 24 10.16 0.26 10.61
CA ALA A 24 10.49 1.60 11.10
C ALA A 24 11.83 1.66 11.86
N GLY A 25 12.20 0.58 12.54
CA GLY A 25 13.45 0.43 13.30
C GLY A 25 14.70 0.16 12.44
N GLY A 26 14.57 -0.03 11.13
CA GLY A 26 15.68 -0.24 10.20
C GLY A 26 15.95 -1.70 9.82
N ASP A 27 15.12 -2.66 10.26
CA ASP A 27 15.14 -4.04 9.77
C ASP A 27 14.24 -4.19 8.52
N GLY A 28 14.55 -3.39 7.50
CA GLY A 28 13.61 -3.05 6.43
C GLY A 28 13.30 -4.19 5.47
N GLU A 29 14.30 -4.95 5.00
CA GLU A 29 14.10 -5.86 3.87
C GLU A 29 13.22 -7.07 4.21
N GLN A 30 13.48 -7.73 5.34
CA GLN A 30 12.68 -8.87 5.78
C GLN A 30 11.26 -8.44 6.20
N ALA A 31 11.15 -7.31 6.91
CA ALA A 31 9.86 -6.78 7.32
C ALA A 31 8.99 -6.40 6.12
N VAL A 32 9.58 -5.74 5.11
CA VAL A 32 8.90 -5.41 3.85
C VAL A 32 8.43 -6.67 3.14
N ALA A 33 9.30 -7.67 3.00
CA ALA A 33 8.96 -8.92 2.30
C ALA A 33 7.81 -9.67 3.00
N GLU A 34 7.83 -9.76 4.33
CA GLU A 34 6.76 -10.39 5.10
C GLU A 34 5.46 -9.58 4.98
N LEU A 35 5.51 -8.24 5.05
CA LEU A 35 4.30 -7.42 4.89
C LEU A 35 3.69 -7.54 3.50
N TRP A 36 4.51 -7.58 2.43
CA TRP A 36 3.99 -7.89 1.09
C TRP A 36 3.34 -9.26 1.08
N LEU A 37 4.03 -10.29 1.55
CA LEU A 37 3.52 -11.67 1.57
C LEU A 37 2.17 -11.77 2.30
N ARG A 38 2.05 -11.15 3.48
CA ARG A 38 0.86 -11.29 4.33
C ARG A 38 -0.25 -10.30 3.98
N LEU A 39 0.06 -9.07 3.59
CA LEU A 39 -0.96 -8.04 3.39
C LEU A 39 -1.45 -7.94 1.94
N TYR A 40 -0.68 -8.42 0.97
CA TYR A 40 -1.08 -8.36 -0.44
C TYR A 40 -0.47 -9.51 -1.25
N HIS A 41 -1.29 -10.50 -1.61
CA HIS A 41 -0.84 -11.63 -2.41
C HIS A 41 -1.63 -11.73 -3.72
N GLN A 42 -1.02 -11.31 -4.83
CA GLN A 42 -1.62 -11.41 -6.18
C GLN A 42 -3.03 -10.82 -6.26
N GLY A 43 -3.23 -9.63 -5.69
CA GLY A 43 -4.54 -8.98 -5.63
C GLY A 43 -5.42 -9.41 -4.45
N THR A 44 -5.05 -10.47 -3.72
CA THR A 44 -5.77 -10.93 -2.53
C THR A 44 -5.30 -10.18 -1.29
N ILE A 45 -6.25 -9.72 -0.46
CA ILE A 45 -5.98 -9.04 0.80
C ILE A 45 -6.89 -9.57 1.91
N GLY A 46 -6.46 -9.42 3.17
CA GLY A 46 -7.29 -9.63 4.35
C GLY A 46 -7.61 -8.33 5.09
N THR A 47 -8.42 -8.38 6.15
CA THR A 47 -8.78 -7.18 6.94
C THR A 47 -7.59 -6.54 7.66
N ALA A 48 -6.52 -7.31 7.96
CA ALA A 48 -5.29 -6.79 8.54
C ALA A 48 -4.58 -5.79 7.61
N SER A 49 -4.78 -5.92 6.29
CA SER A 49 -4.26 -4.97 5.29
C SER A 49 -4.83 -3.57 5.49
N TYR A 50 -6.11 -3.48 5.86
CA TYR A 50 -6.74 -2.20 6.18
C TYR A 50 -6.21 -1.57 7.46
N GLN A 51 -5.92 -2.40 8.46
CA GLN A 51 -5.29 -1.97 9.71
C GLN A 51 -3.87 -1.45 9.48
N ALA A 52 -3.14 -2.05 8.54
CA ALA A 52 -1.77 -1.68 8.24
C ALA A 52 -1.64 -0.29 7.57
N VAL A 53 -2.62 0.14 6.77
CA VAL A 53 -2.52 1.39 5.99
C VAL A 53 -2.27 2.62 6.86
N PRO A 54 -3.05 2.92 7.93
CA PRO A 54 -2.75 4.05 8.82
C PRO A 54 -1.35 4.01 9.44
N GLU A 55 -0.87 2.82 9.78
CA GLU A 55 0.44 2.63 10.40
C GLU A 55 1.60 2.82 9.41
N LEU A 56 1.45 2.34 8.18
CA LEU A 56 2.40 2.61 7.09
C LEU A 56 2.47 4.11 6.78
N VAL A 57 1.34 4.83 6.82
CA VAL A 57 1.30 6.29 6.69
C VAL A 57 2.03 6.96 7.84
N ARG A 58 1.87 6.47 9.08
CA ARG A 58 2.59 6.99 10.26
C ARG A 58 4.11 6.84 10.09
N ILE A 59 4.58 5.70 9.59
CA ILE A 59 6.01 5.48 9.30
C ILE A 59 6.49 6.46 8.23
N LEU A 60 5.77 6.58 7.13
CA LEU A 60 6.12 7.52 6.05
C LEU A 60 6.20 8.97 6.55
N ALA A 61 5.35 9.37 7.49
CA ALA A 61 5.35 10.71 8.06
C ALA A 61 6.53 10.97 9.01
N GLY A 62 7.08 9.91 9.62
CA GLY A 62 8.25 9.98 10.50
C GLY A 62 9.59 9.72 9.80
N ALA A 63 9.58 9.21 8.57
CA ALA A 63 10.79 8.83 7.85
C ALA A 63 11.54 10.06 7.29
N PRO A 64 12.89 10.07 7.31
CA PRO A 64 13.68 11.17 6.76
C PRO A 64 13.66 11.22 5.22
N GLN A 65 13.30 10.13 4.57
CA GLN A 65 13.24 9.97 3.12
C GLN A 65 11.98 9.19 2.74
N PRO A 66 11.40 9.42 1.55
CA PRO A 66 10.26 8.65 1.08
C PRO A 66 10.64 7.19 0.83
N ASP A 67 9.76 6.27 1.22
CA ASP A 67 9.91 4.84 1.00
C ASP A 67 8.93 4.35 -0.06
N TRP A 68 9.45 3.98 -1.23
CA TRP A 68 8.62 3.51 -2.34
C TRP A 68 7.86 2.23 -2.01
N ASN A 69 8.40 1.34 -1.15
CA ASN A 69 7.72 0.10 -0.77
C ASN A 69 6.44 0.40 0.01
N ALA A 70 6.49 1.37 0.93
CA ALA A 70 5.33 1.75 1.71
C ALA A 70 4.24 2.38 0.83
N TYR A 71 4.62 3.29 -0.10
CA TYR A 71 3.66 3.83 -1.07
C TYR A 71 3.05 2.76 -1.97
N ALA A 72 3.86 1.84 -2.50
CA ALA A 72 3.42 0.77 -3.38
C ALA A 72 2.49 -0.21 -2.66
N LEU A 73 2.82 -0.60 -1.42
CA LEU A 73 1.99 -1.50 -0.62
C LEU A 73 0.64 -0.86 -0.29
N ILE A 74 0.62 0.41 0.13
CA ILE A 74 -0.62 1.14 0.42
C ILE A 74 -1.52 1.23 -0.83
N ALA A 75 -0.94 1.55 -1.99
CA ALA A 75 -1.68 1.59 -3.25
C ALA A 75 -2.23 0.20 -3.63
N SER A 76 -1.42 -0.85 -3.49
CA SER A 76 -1.82 -2.23 -3.80
C SER A 76 -2.94 -2.73 -2.87
N ILE A 77 -2.93 -2.33 -1.60
CA ILE A 77 -4.03 -2.65 -0.66
C ILE A 77 -5.33 -1.97 -1.09
N GLU A 78 -5.27 -0.73 -1.57
CA GLU A 78 -6.47 -0.04 -2.08
C GLU A 78 -6.98 -0.64 -3.40
N GLU A 79 -6.08 -1.09 -4.29
CA GLU A 79 -6.45 -1.90 -5.45
C GLU A 79 -7.17 -3.19 -5.02
N GLY A 80 -6.60 -3.92 -4.05
CA GLY A 80 -7.21 -5.09 -3.45
C GLY A 80 -8.60 -4.79 -2.85
N ARG A 81 -8.75 -3.67 -2.11
CA ARG A 81 -10.03 -3.25 -1.52
C ARG A 81 -11.13 -3.06 -2.56
N LEU A 82 -10.76 -2.64 -3.77
CA LEU A 82 -11.67 -2.36 -4.87
C LEU A 82 -12.01 -3.61 -5.69
N ALA A 83 -11.25 -4.70 -5.53
CA ALA A 83 -11.52 -5.97 -6.18
C ALA A 83 -12.73 -6.68 -5.53
N PRO A 84 -13.60 -7.35 -6.32
CA PRO A 84 -14.87 -7.89 -5.84
C PRO A 84 -14.74 -9.06 -4.86
N ASP A 85 -13.64 -9.80 -4.90
CA ASP A 85 -13.46 -11.05 -4.15
C ASP A 85 -12.81 -10.84 -2.77
N ASN A 86 -12.39 -9.61 -2.45
CA ASN A 86 -11.73 -9.28 -1.19
C ASN A 86 -12.73 -8.85 -0.11
N PRO A 87 -12.39 -9.04 1.18
CA PRO A 87 -13.27 -8.66 2.28
C PRO A 87 -13.56 -7.16 2.25
N ALA A 88 -14.81 -6.77 2.51
CA ALA A 88 -15.16 -5.36 2.70
C ALA A 88 -14.37 -4.74 3.86
N LEU A 89 -14.09 -3.43 3.76
CA LEU A 89 -13.48 -2.65 4.84
C LEU A 89 -14.39 -2.71 6.08
N PRO A 90 -13.91 -3.23 7.23
CA PRO A 90 -14.68 -3.23 8.47
C PRO A 90 -15.01 -1.81 8.93
N VAL A 91 -16.23 -1.60 9.45
CA VAL A 91 -16.73 -0.28 9.87
C VAL A 91 -15.86 0.36 10.95
N GLU A 92 -15.25 -0.47 11.80
CA GLU A 92 -14.35 -0.06 12.87
C GLU A 92 -13.03 0.54 12.32
N LEU A 93 -12.64 0.18 11.09
CA LEU A 93 -11.41 0.65 10.45
C LEU A 93 -11.65 1.81 9.47
N GLU A 94 -12.89 2.05 9.03
CA GLU A 94 -13.22 3.07 8.03
C GLU A 94 -12.69 4.48 8.36
N GLY A 95 -12.81 4.88 9.63
CA GLY A 95 -12.38 6.20 10.10
C GLY A 95 -10.88 6.41 9.92
N ASN A 96 -10.09 5.49 10.47
CA ASN A 96 -8.63 5.55 10.42
C ASN A 96 -8.12 5.37 8.99
N TYR A 97 -8.73 4.46 8.22
CA TYR A 97 -8.37 4.22 6.83
C TYR A 97 -8.57 5.47 5.96
N ARG A 98 -9.73 6.13 6.09
CA ARG A 98 -10.01 7.40 5.37
C ARG A 98 -9.03 8.50 5.78
N GLN A 99 -8.76 8.65 7.07
CA GLN A 99 -7.80 9.65 7.57
C GLN A 99 -6.39 9.39 7.03
N ALA A 100 -5.97 8.13 6.93
CA ALA A 100 -4.69 7.76 6.34
C ALA A 100 -4.57 8.26 4.88
N TRP A 101 -5.65 8.11 4.09
CA TRP A 101 -5.70 8.63 2.72
C TRP A 101 -5.67 10.17 2.65
N GLU A 102 -6.30 10.86 3.59
CA GLU A 102 -6.23 12.33 3.71
C GLU A 102 -4.80 12.82 4.01
N VAL A 103 -4.03 12.06 4.79
CA VAL A 103 -2.65 12.38 5.17
C VAL A 103 -1.66 12.02 4.06
N ILE A 104 -1.75 10.81 3.50
CA ILE A 104 -0.77 10.34 2.52
C ILE A 104 -0.85 11.08 1.18
N THR A 105 -2.03 11.58 0.79
CA THR A 105 -2.22 12.27 -0.49
C THR A 105 -1.33 13.52 -0.64
N PRO A 106 -1.36 14.51 0.29
CA PRO A 106 -0.47 15.66 0.20
C PRO A 106 1.01 15.28 0.35
N MET A 107 1.33 14.24 1.12
CA MET A 107 2.71 13.73 1.24
C MET A 107 3.22 13.18 -0.10
N ALA A 108 2.40 12.35 -0.77
CA ALA A 108 2.76 11.77 -2.06
C ALA A 108 2.99 12.84 -3.12
N LEU A 109 2.12 13.87 -3.17
CA LEU A 109 2.31 15.03 -4.04
C LEU A 109 3.60 15.81 -3.71
N GLY A 110 3.92 15.96 -2.43
CA GLY A 110 5.14 16.61 -1.97
C GLY A 110 6.40 15.88 -2.45
N HIS A 111 6.47 14.57 -2.24
CA HIS A 111 7.60 13.74 -2.64
C HIS A 111 7.73 13.60 -4.16
N LEU A 112 6.60 13.60 -4.89
CA LEU A 112 6.60 13.48 -6.36
C LEU A 112 7.35 14.64 -7.03
N ARG A 113 7.41 15.82 -6.40
CA ARG A 113 8.13 16.99 -6.94
C ARG A 113 9.62 16.75 -7.18
N THR A 114 10.23 15.86 -6.40
CA THR A 114 11.68 15.61 -6.43
C THR A 114 12.02 14.14 -6.75
N ALA A 115 11.02 13.28 -6.89
CA ALA A 115 11.21 11.87 -7.22
C ALA A 115 11.70 11.71 -8.68
N PHE A 116 12.63 10.79 -8.89
CA PHE A 116 13.20 10.51 -10.22
C PHE A 116 13.42 9.02 -10.51
N ASN A 117 13.53 8.17 -9.49
CA ASN A 117 13.64 6.73 -9.71
C ASN A 117 12.25 6.14 -9.96
N ASP A 118 12.19 5.14 -10.85
CA ASP A 118 10.92 4.55 -11.31
C ASP A 118 10.05 4.00 -10.15
N PRO A 119 10.55 3.17 -9.21
CA PRO A 119 9.71 2.62 -8.16
C PRO A 119 9.04 3.69 -7.29
N LEU A 120 9.75 4.77 -6.98
CA LEU A 120 9.20 5.87 -6.21
C LEU A 120 8.19 6.68 -7.02
N VAL A 121 8.52 7.07 -8.26
CA VAL A 121 7.60 7.87 -9.10
C VAL A 121 6.28 7.12 -9.32
N ARG A 122 6.36 5.84 -9.68
CA ARG A 122 5.19 5.03 -10.03
C ARG A 122 4.27 4.79 -8.83
N SER A 123 4.84 4.49 -7.66
CA SER A 123 4.08 4.29 -6.41
C SER A 123 3.42 5.58 -5.91
N LEU A 124 4.09 6.73 -6.02
CA LEU A 124 3.51 8.03 -5.69
C LEU A 124 2.34 8.39 -6.63
N ILE A 125 2.49 8.16 -7.93
CA ILE A 125 1.40 8.37 -8.91
C ILE A 125 0.21 7.46 -8.58
N ALA A 126 0.45 6.19 -8.25
CA ALA A 126 -0.61 5.25 -7.89
C ALA A 126 -1.44 5.73 -6.69
N VAL A 127 -0.77 6.18 -5.61
CA VAL A 127 -1.45 6.77 -4.45
C VAL A 127 -2.26 8.00 -4.83
N VAL A 128 -1.68 8.93 -5.59
CA VAL A 128 -2.41 10.14 -6.00
C VAL A 128 -3.61 9.78 -6.89
N ALA A 129 -3.48 8.83 -7.80
CA ALA A 129 -4.55 8.38 -8.67
C ALA A 129 -5.69 7.71 -7.88
N HIS A 130 -5.39 6.83 -6.92
CA HIS A 130 -6.40 6.25 -6.02
C HIS A 130 -7.14 7.34 -5.22
N ALA A 131 -6.41 8.28 -4.63
CA ALA A 131 -7.00 9.40 -3.88
C ALA A 131 -7.92 10.28 -4.74
N LYS A 132 -7.71 10.31 -6.06
CA LYS A 132 -8.55 11.02 -7.03
C LYS A 132 -9.59 10.13 -7.72
N ARG A 133 -9.80 8.90 -7.22
CA ARG A 133 -10.73 7.90 -7.77
C ARG A 133 -10.41 7.48 -9.21
N GLN A 134 -9.18 7.69 -9.66
CA GLN A 134 -8.66 7.26 -10.96
C GLN A 134 -8.03 5.87 -10.82
N HIS A 135 -8.83 4.88 -10.40
CA HIS A 135 -8.32 3.58 -9.97
C HIS A 135 -7.63 2.79 -11.09
N SER A 136 -8.11 2.87 -12.32
CA SER A 136 -7.45 2.24 -13.47
C SER A 136 -6.09 2.88 -13.78
N LEU A 137 -5.96 4.19 -13.60
CA LEU A 137 -4.67 4.88 -13.74
C LEU A 137 -3.71 4.45 -12.63
N ALA A 138 -4.22 4.24 -11.42
CA ALA A 138 -3.39 3.78 -10.31
C ALA A 138 -2.84 2.37 -10.55
N ALA A 139 -3.67 1.45 -11.05
CA ALA A 139 -3.23 0.10 -11.43
C ALA A 139 -2.16 0.14 -12.52
N ILE A 140 -2.36 0.93 -13.59
CA ILE A 140 -1.34 1.12 -14.65
C ILE A 140 -0.04 1.73 -14.08
N ALA A 141 -0.14 2.65 -13.12
CA ALA A 141 1.02 3.23 -12.47
C ALA A 141 1.76 2.23 -11.57
N LEU A 142 1.11 1.20 -11.06
CA LEU A 142 1.78 0.14 -10.29
C LEU A 142 2.54 -0.85 -11.16
N CYS A 143 2.23 -0.95 -12.46
CA CYS A 143 3.02 -1.76 -13.39
C CYS A 143 4.50 -1.33 -13.39
N THR A 144 5.39 -2.30 -13.45
CA THR A 144 6.82 -2.13 -13.73
C THR A 144 7.04 -1.58 -15.13
N GLU A 145 8.26 -1.11 -15.42
CA GLU A 145 8.57 -0.63 -16.77
C GLU A 145 8.37 -1.71 -17.83
N ASP A 146 8.81 -2.94 -17.58
CA ASP A 146 8.65 -4.06 -18.51
C ASP A 146 7.17 -4.35 -18.81
N GLU A 147 6.32 -4.39 -17.77
CA GLU A 147 4.87 -4.57 -17.93
C GLU A 147 4.24 -3.42 -18.74
N ARG A 148 4.68 -2.17 -18.53
CA ARG A 148 4.18 -1.03 -19.31
C ARG A 148 4.64 -1.06 -20.77
N GLN A 149 5.88 -1.47 -21.03
CA GLN A 149 6.39 -1.63 -22.40
C GLN A 149 5.63 -2.74 -23.14
N GLU A 150 5.35 -3.87 -22.46
CA GLU A 150 4.50 -4.94 -22.97
C GLU A 150 3.08 -4.43 -23.32
N MET A 151 2.45 -3.66 -22.42
CA MET A 151 1.14 -3.05 -22.67
C MET A 151 1.14 -2.08 -23.86
N LEU A 152 2.25 -1.40 -24.10
CA LEU A 152 2.42 -0.46 -25.22
C LEU A 152 2.82 -1.16 -26.54
N GLY A 153 3.08 -2.47 -26.52
CA GLY A 153 3.56 -3.22 -27.67
C GLY A 153 4.96 -2.78 -28.12
N ILE A 154 5.76 -2.30 -27.18
CA ILE A 154 7.16 -1.92 -27.40
C ILE A 154 7.98 -3.10 -26.91
N ASP A 155 8.33 -4.01 -27.83
CA ASP A 155 9.11 -5.21 -27.49
C ASP A 155 10.47 -4.82 -26.85
N SER A 156 10.82 -5.50 -25.75
CA SER A 156 12.12 -5.40 -25.04
C SER A 156 13.28 -6.04 -25.80
#